data_AF-A0A969YYC5-F1
#
_entry.id   AF-A0A969YYC5-F1
#
_cell.length_a   1.000
_cell.length_b   1.000
_cell.length_c   1.000
_cell.angle_alpha   90.00
_cell.angle_beta   90.00
_cell.angle_gamma   90.00
#
_symmetry.space_group_name_H-M   'P 1'
#
loop_
_entity.id
_entity.type
_entity.pdbx_description
1 polymer ?
#
loop_
_entity_poly.entity_id
_entity_poly.type
_entity_poly.pdbx_seq_one_letter_code
_entity_poly.pdbx_strand_id
1 'polypeptide(L)'
;MQVFLNGKEMDFVDGGYEYVFIKPYHKHYMEKINRSNGELHIQLYDNGVQIRTLVTNKEVSTLINREVAVDRKNKQVYILEEDTEYTENEDGSIIIEDGKGD
;
A
#
# COMPACT_ATOMS: atom_id res chain seq x y z
N MET A 1 -6.71 -17.06 -4.56
CA MET A 1 -6.74 -16.12 -3.43
C MET A 1 -6.85 -14.74 -4.03
N GLN A 2 -7.93 -14.01 -3.77
CA GLN A 2 -8.13 -12.66 -4.32
C GLN A 2 -7.35 -11.64 -3.48
N VAL A 3 -6.82 -10.59 -4.11
CA VAL A 3 -6.05 -9.55 -3.42
C VAL A 3 -6.72 -8.21 -3.66
N PHE A 4 -6.96 -7.46 -2.59
CA PHE A 4 -7.55 -6.13 -2.65
C PHE A 4 -6.64 -5.12 -1.95
N LEU A 5 -6.51 -3.94 -2.54
CA LEU A 5 -5.85 -2.77 -1.96
C LEU A 5 -6.81 -1.59 -2.05
N ASN A 6 -7.18 -1.00 -0.90
CA ASN A 6 -8.15 0.09 -0.81
C ASN A 6 -9.46 -0.19 -1.57
N GLY A 7 -9.92 -1.45 -1.53
CA GLY A 7 -11.14 -1.89 -2.21
C GLY A 7 -11.00 -2.16 -3.71
N LYS A 8 -9.84 -1.93 -4.33
CA LYS A 8 -9.55 -2.27 -5.73
C LYS A 8 -8.90 -3.66 -5.80
N GLU A 9 -9.34 -4.48 -6.74
CA GLU A 9 -8.73 -5.80 -7.00
C GLU A 9 -7.34 -5.62 -7.61
N MET A 10 -6.40 -6.46 -7.17
CA MET A 10 -4.99 -6.43 -7.52
C MET A 10 -4.56 -7.79 -8.05
N ASP A 11 -3.58 -7.77 -8.95
CA ASP A 11 -2.93 -8.99 -9.39
C ASP A 11 -2.14 -9.59 -8.22
N PHE A 12 -2.27 -10.91 -8.03
CA PHE A 12 -1.40 -11.61 -7.09
C PHE A 12 0.00 -11.71 -7.69
N VAL A 13 0.99 -11.20 -6.97
CA VAL A 13 2.39 -11.21 -7.37
C VAL A 13 3.20 -11.97 -6.33
N ASP A 14 3.97 -12.97 -6.77
CA ASP A 14 4.88 -13.69 -5.90
C ASP A 14 5.96 -12.75 -5.33
N GLY A 15 6.15 -12.79 -4.01
CA GLY A 15 6.94 -11.81 -3.24
C GLY A 15 6.17 -10.54 -2.82
N GLY A 16 4.96 -10.30 -3.34
CA GLY A 16 4.12 -9.16 -3.00
C GLY A 16 4.55 -7.84 -3.64
N TYR A 17 3.89 -6.76 -3.22
CA TYR A 17 4.27 -5.38 -3.55
C TYR A 17 5.04 -4.75 -2.39
N GLU A 18 6.02 -3.92 -2.70
CA GLU A 18 6.75 -3.13 -1.71
C GLU A 18 6.03 -1.80 -1.44
N TYR A 19 5.86 -1.45 -0.16
CA TYR A 19 5.31 -0.14 0.22
C TYR A 19 6.40 0.94 0.18
N VAL A 20 6.20 1.96 -0.65
CA VAL A 20 7.09 3.12 -0.75
C VAL A 20 6.41 4.33 -0.11
N PHE A 21 7.05 4.93 0.88
CA PHE A 21 6.49 6.05 1.63
C PHE A 21 7.05 7.37 1.07
N ILE A 22 6.18 8.23 0.53
CA ILE A 22 6.58 9.56 0.05
C ILE A 22 7.10 10.41 1.22
N LYS A 23 6.34 10.42 2.31
CA LYS A 23 6.79 11.02 3.57
C LYS A 23 7.50 10.00 4.45
N PRO A 24 8.77 10.24 4.82
CA PRO A 24 9.52 9.28 5.63
C PRO A 24 8.89 9.08 7.01
N TYR A 25 9.04 7.88 7.54
CA TYR A 25 8.72 7.52 8.93
C TYR A 25 9.99 7.05 9.63
N HIS A 26 10.03 7.12 10.96
CA HIS A 26 11.18 6.65 11.75
C HIS A 26 10.82 5.47 12.63
N LYS A 27 9.57 5.44 13.10
CA LYS A 27 9.06 4.39 13.97
C LYS A 27 7.79 3.82 13.36
N HIS A 28 7.64 2.53 13.54
CA HIS A 28 6.39 1.84 13.27
C HIS A 28 6.10 0.83 14.38
N TYR A 29 4.82 0.55 14.54
CA TYR A 29 4.29 -0.50 15.38
C TYR A 29 3.58 -1.52 14.50
N MET A 30 3.78 -2.80 14.78
CA MET A 30 3.12 -3.90 14.09
C MET A 30 2.45 -4.82 15.09
N GLU A 31 1.20 -5.17 14.82
CA GLU A 31 0.42 -6.13 15.57
C GLU A 31 -0.17 -7.17 14.63
N LYS A 32 -0.13 -8.44 15.06
CA LYS A 32 -0.81 -9.55 14.39
C LYS A 32 -1.86 -10.12 15.33
N ILE A 33 -3.12 -10.12 14.88
CA ILE A 33 -4.27 -10.59 15.63
C ILE A 33 -4.87 -11.79 14.92
N ASN A 34 -4.73 -12.97 15.52
CA ASN A 34 -5.36 -14.18 15.00
C ASN A 34 -6.89 -14.12 15.20
N ARG A 35 -7.63 -14.49 14.17
CA ARG A 35 -9.09 -14.60 14.16
C ARG A 35 -9.49 -16.03 13.78
N SER A 36 -10.73 -16.42 14.05
CA SER A 36 -11.20 -17.77 13.74
C SER A 36 -11.11 -18.13 12.24
N ASN A 37 -11.20 -17.13 11.36
CA ASN A 37 -11.23 -17.31 9.90
C ASN A 37 -10.04 -16.66 9.17
N GLY A 38 -8.97 -16.31 9.87
CA GLY A 38 -7.83 -15.63 9.27
C GLY A 38 -6.98 -14.84 10.26
N GLU A 39 -6.19 -13.91 9.74
CA GLU A 39 -5.24 -13.10 10.50
C GLU A 39 -5.41 -11.63 10.13
N LEU A 40 -5.51 -10.75 11.13
CA LEU A 40 -5.52 -9.31 10.94
C LEU A 40 -4.15 -8.75 11.31
N HIS A 41 -3.50 -8.10 10.35
CA HIS A 41 -2.25 -7.39 10.53
C HIS A 41 -2.54 -5.89 10.60
N ILE A 42 -2.05 -5.23 11.64
CA ILE A 42 -2.18 -3.79 11.83
C ILE A 42 -0.78 -3.20 11.91
N GLN A 43 -0.51 -2.20 11.09
CA GLN A 43 0.73 -1.45 11.08
C GLN A 43 0.41 0.04 11.25
N LEU A 44 1.06 0.67 12.22
CA LEU A 44 0.89 2.08 12.55
C LEU A 44 2.25 2.76 12.46
N TYR A 45 2.34 3.84 11.69
CA TYR A 45 3.57 4.57 11.43
C TYR A 45 3.50 5.96 12.07
N ASP A 46 4.64 6.48 12.52
CA ASP A 46 4.71 7.79 13.19
C ASP A 46 4.47 8.99 12.26
N ASN A 47 4.53 8.79 10.93
CA ASN A 47 4.10 9.75 9.92
C ASN A 47 2.56 9.80 9.74
N GLY A 48 1.80 9.01 10.50
CA GLY A 48 0.34 8.98 10.48
C GLY A 48 -0.27 7.96 9.51
N VAL A 49 0.54 7.21 8.77
CA VAL A 49 0.09 6.10 7.93
C VAL A 49 -0.38 4.94 8.81
N GLN A 50 -1.48 4.31 8.42
CA GLN A 50 -2.01 3.09 9.00
C GLN A 50 -2.31 2.10 7.88
N ILE A 51 -1.79 0.89 8.01
CA ILE A 51 -2.03 -0.22 7.07
C ILE A 51 -2.71 -1.34 7.84
N ARG A 52 -3.86 -1.80 7.35
CA ARG A 52 -4.61 -2.91 7.93
C ARG A 52 -4.82 -3.97 6.86
N THR A 53 -4.28 -5.17 7.09
CA THR A 53 -4.40 -6.28 6.14
C THR A 53 -5.14 -7.43 6.81
N LEU A 54 -6.28 -7.80 6.26
CA LEU A 54 -7.01 -9.01 6.63
C LEU A 54 -6.63 -10.12 5.65
N VAL A 55 -6.06 -11.19 6.16
CA VAL A 55 -5.72 -12.40 5.41
C VAL A 55 -6.69 -13.50 5.80
N THR A 56 -7.37 -14.09 4.83
CA THR A 56 -8.23 -15.26 5.00
C THR A 56 -7.85 -16.34 4.00
N ASN A 57 -8.50 -17.50 4.08
CA ASN A 57 -8.29 -18.58 3.11
C ASN A 57 -8.78 -18.24 1.68
N LYS A 58 -9.57 -17.18 1.52
CA LYS A 58 -10.19 -16.80 0.23
C LYS A 58 -9.59 -15.52 -0.34
N GLU A 59 -9.36 -14.54 0.52
CA GLU A 59 -8.97 -13.18 0.16
C GLU A 59 -7.90 -12.62 1.09
N VAL A 60 -7.09 -11.72 0.53
CA VAL A 60 -6.24 -10.77 1.23
C VAL A 60 -6.77 -9.38 0.93
N SER A 61 -7.19 -8.64 1.96
CA SER A 61 -7.73 -7.29 1.81
C SER A 61 -6.92 -6.31 2.63
N THR A 62 -6.29 -5.34 1.96
CA THR A 62 -5.49 -4.30 2.58
C THR A 62 -6.19 -2.95 2.49
N LEU A 63 -6.24 -2.23 3.60
CA LEU A 63 -6.70 -0.85 3.70
C LEU A 63 -5.58 0.03 4.23
N ILE A 64 -5.32 1.12 3.53
CA ILE A 64 -4.35 2.17 3.86
C ILE A 64 -5.14 3.47 4.01
N ASN A 65 -4.91 4.21 5.10
CA ASN A 65 -5.58 5.50 5.37
C ASN A 65 -5.00 6.68 4.55
N ARG A 66 -4.55 6.39 3.33
CA ARG A 66 -3.97 7.32 2.36
C ARG A 66 -4.38 6.89 0.97
N GLU A 67 -4.29 7.84 0.03
CA GLU A 67 -4.28 7.50 -1.38
C GLU A 67 -3.00 6.72 -1.72
N VAL A 68 -3.12 5.88 -2.74
CA VAL A 68 -2.01 5.04 -3.19
C VAL A 68 -1.93 5.00 -4.70
N ALA A 69 -0.71 5.02 -5.22
CA ALA A 69 -0.42 4.72 -6.62
C ALA A 69 0.24 3.34 -6.72
N VAL A 70 -0.17 2.55 -7.70
CA VAL A 70 0.30 1.17 -7.87
C VAL A 70 1.17 1.08 -9.11
N ASP A 71 2.46 0.89 -8.89
CA ASP A 71 3.41 0.56 -9.94
C ASP A 71 3.44 -0.95 -10.14
N ARG A 72 2.73 -1.40 -11.19
CA ARG A 72 2.62 -2.82 -11.53
C ARG A 72 3.91 -3.37 -12.11
N LYS A 73 4.68 -2.54 -12.81
CA LYS A 73 5.94 -2.95 -13.47
C LYS A 73 7.03 -3.22 -12.45
N ASN A 74 7.20 -2.32 -11.49
CA ASN A 74 8.23 -2.38 -10.45
C ASN A 74 7.74 -3.04 -9.16
N LYS A 75 6.44 -3.39 -9.08
CA LYS A 75 5.80 -4.02 -7.92
C LYS A 75 5.88 -3.16 -6.67
N GLN A 76 5.59 -1.86 -6.82
CA GLN A 76 5.60 -0.89 -5.74
C GLN A 76 4.22 -0.29 -5.52
N VAL A 77 3.90 0.00 -4.26
CA VAL A 77 2.71 0.73 -3.85
C VAL A 77 3.19 1.99 -3.15
N TYR A 78 3.05 3.13 -3.82
CA TYR A 78 3.39 4.43 -3.29
C TYR A 78 2.27 4.91 -2.37
N ILE A 79 2.61 5.27 -1.14
CA ILE A 79 1.71 5.84 -0.14
C ILE A 79 1.84 7.36 -0.24
N LEU A 80 0.81 7.99 -0.80
CA LEU A 80 0.83 9.38 -1.24
C LEU A 80 0.50 10.35 -0.08
N GLU A 81 1.05 11.56 -0.15
CA GLU A 81 0.56 12.71 0.63
C GLU A 81 -0.53 13.45 -0.17
N GLU A 82 -1.27 14.36 0.47
CA GLU A 82 -2.46 15.02 -0.13
C GLU A 82 -2.16 15.81 -1.41
N ASP A 83 -0.94 16.29 -1.57
CA ASP A 83 -0.44 17.11 -2.67
C ASP A 83 0.49 16.33 -3.62
N THR A 84 0.61 15.01 -3.46
CA THR A 84 1.46 14.21 -4.32
C THR A 84 0.79 13.97 -5.66
N GLU A 85 1.34 14.56 -6.72
CA GLU A 85 0.95 14.26 -8.09
C GLU A 85 1.75 13.08 -8.64
N TYR A 86 1.14 12.30 -9.53
CA TYR A 86 1.81 11.18 -10.18
C TYR A 86 1.22 10.91 -11.57
N THR A 87 2.06 10.37 -12.44
CA THR A 87 1.67 9.92 -13.78
C THR A 87 1.85 8.41 -13.90
N GLU A 88 0.83 7.72 -14.42
CA GLU A 88 0.89 6.30 -14.77
C GLU A 88 1.24 6.14 -16.27
N ASN A 89 2.34 5.43 -16.55
CA ASN A 89 2.77 5.13 -17.90
C ASN A 89 2.00 3.94 -18.48
N GLU A 90 1.97 3.81 -19.82
CA GLU A 90 1.30 2.69 -20.50
C GLU A 90 1.85 1.31 -20.11
N ASP A 91 3.10 1.24 -19.65
CA ASP A 91 3.74 0.01 -19.20
C ASP A 91 3.43 -0.36 -17.74
N GLY A 92 2.59 0.43 -17.06
CA GLY A 92 2.18 0.24 -15.67
C GLY A 92 3.20 0.70 -14.63
N SER A 93 4.23 1.45 -15.03
CA SER A 93 5.11 2.17 -14.08
C SER A 93 4.50 3.49 -13.62
N ILE A 94 4.87 3.91 -12.40
CA ILE A 94 4.44 5.19 -11.82
C ILE A 94 5.63 6.13 -11.74
N ILE A 95 5.42 7.39 -12.13
CA ILE A 95 6.35 8.49 -11.89
C ILE A 95 5.69 9.43 -10.88
N ILE A 96 6.35 9.67 -9.76
CA ILE A 96 5.93 10.69 -8.80
C ILE A 96 6.45 12.04 -9.29
N GLU A 97 5.55 13.02 -9.40
CA GLU A 97 5.92 14.38 -9.79
C GLU A 97 6.35 15.13 -8.53
N ASP A 98 7.64 15.43 -8.42
CA ASP A 98 8.18 16.20 -7.30
C ASP A 98 7.73 17.66 -7.51
N GLY A 99 6.72 18.10 -6.75
CA GLY A 99 6.12 19.43 -6.81
C GLY A 99 7.05 20.57 -6.36
N LYS A 100 8.32 20.55 -6.75
CA LYS A 100 9.22 21.69 -6.63
C LYS A 100 9.01 22.62 -7.80
N GLY A 101 8.02 23.51 -7.65
CA GLY A 101 8.11 24.81 -8.29
C GLY A 101 9.37 25.52 -7.77
N ASP A 102 10.33 25.76 -8.66
CA ASP A 102 11.36 26.79 -8.49
C ASP A 102 10.72 28.19 -8.34
#